data_AF-A0A1J9P1Z6-F1
#
_entry.id   AF-A0A1J9P1Z6-F1
#
_cell.length_a   1.000
_cell.length_b   1.000
_cell.length_c   1.000
_cell.angle_alpha   90.00
_cell.angle_beta   90.00
_cell.angle_gamma   90.00
#
_symmetry.space_group_name_H-M   'P 1'
#
loop_
_entity.id
_entity.type
_entity.pdbx_description
1 polymer ?
#
loop_
_entity_poly.entity_id
_entity_poly.type
_entity_poly.pdbx_seq_one_letter_code
_entity_poly.pdbx_strand_id
1 'polypeptide(L)'
;MPVISLLFKDLIKHKFYTRSRPLLPRISYCIRNSASSHATQAQIHRLEVVERKFLVTPAAVSSLRYNGEGSGFTSHGSLGNQTTHDTYYDKNGLLFSKGVYVRRRNGHWEAKIRAGGNFINSSFMEVDGNDAVKEIIKCNLIHARDSHSIEEMLEPCAAFVTERESWRIDGRFRVDVDTTWTRFLCK
;
A
#
# COMPACT_ATOMS: atom_id res chain seq x y z
N MET A 1 0.32 10.63 20.53
CA MET A 1 -1.11 10.81 20.18
C MET A 1 -1.41 9.92 18.99
N PRO A 2 -2.46 9.08 19.02
CA PRO A 2 -2.84 8.29 17.86
C PRO A 2 -3.38 9.19 16.75
N VAL A 3 -3.05 8.88 15.50
CA VAL A 3 -3.68 9.53 14.33
C VAL A 3 -4.78 8.62 13.85
N ILE A 4 -6.01 9.16 13.76
CA ILE A 4 -7.16 8.42 13.25
C ILE A 4 -7.40 8.83 11.79
N SER A 5 -7.43 7.87 10.86
CA SER A 5 -7.70 8.15 9.45
C SER A 5 -8.80 7.24 8.91
N LEU A 6 -9.71 7.81 8.10
CA LEU A 6 -10.72 7.07 7.38
C LEU A 6 -10.24 6.91 5.94
N LEU A 7 -10.13 5.66 5.48
CA LEU A 7 -9.69 5.31 4.14
C LEU A 7 -10.82 4.62 3.40
N PHE A 8 -11.26 5.23 2.30
CA PHE A 8 -12.16 4.59 1.36
C PHE A 8 -11.34 4.05 0.21
N LYS A 9 -11.31 2.73 0.06
CA LYS A 9 -10.52 2.03 -0.96
C LYS A 9 -11.43 1.36 -1.96
N ASP A 10 -11.18 1.64 -3.23
CA ASP A 10 -11.61 0.78 -4.33
C ASP A 10 -10.45 -0.13 -4.73
N LEU A 11 -10.72 -1.44 -4.78
CA LEU A 11 -9.73 -2.48 -5.01
C LEU A 11 -9.98 -3.08 -6.39
N ILE A 12 -9.23 -2.63 -7.38
CA ILE A 12 -9.22 -3.23 -8.71
C ILE A 12 -8.20 -4.36 -8.68
N LYS A 13 -8.69 -5.59 -8.45
CA LYS A 13 -7.85 -6.78 -8.48
C LYS A 13 -7.65 -7.22 -9.92
N HIS A 14 -6.46 -6.97 -10.48
CA HIS A 14 -6.05 -7.64 -11.70
C HIS A 14 -5.45 -9.01 -11.36
N LYS A 15 -6.20 -10.09 -11.62
CA LYS A 15 -5.59 -11.42 -11.77
C LYS A 15 -4.87 -11.45 -13.11
N PHE A 16 -3.60 -11.84 -13.07
CA PHE A 16 -2.72 -12.23 -14.18
C PHE A 16 -3.05 -11.63 -15.56
N TYR A 17 -2.18 -10.74 -16.04
CA TYR A 17 -2.18 -10.37 -17.44
C TYR A 17 -0.86 -10.73 -18.11
N THR A 18 -0.84 -11.90 -18.76
CA THR A 18 0.04 -12.15 -19.89
C THR A 18 -0.49 -11.30 -21.06
N ARG A 19 0.33 -10.34 -21.51
CA ARG A 19 0.19 -9.58 -22.77
C ARG A 19 -1.11 -8.79 -22.99
N SER A 20 -1.08 -7.48 -22.68
CA SER A 20 -1.57 -6.34 -23.51
C SER A 20 -1.32 -5.03 -22.76
N ARG A 21 -0.99 -3.97 -23.51
CA ARG A 21 -0.72 -2.60 -23.01
C ARG A 21 -2.01 -1.95 -22.48
N PRO A 22 -1.92 -1.06 -21.47
CA PRO A 22 -2.05 0.36 -21.77
C PRO A 22 -1.08 1.28 -21.00
N LEU A 23 -1.20 2.57 -21.31
CA LEU A 23 -0.27 3.69 -21.16
C LEU A 23 0.00 4.13 -19.71
N LEU A 24 1.23 3.91 -19.21
CA LEU A 24 1.85 4.72 -18.13
C LEU A 24 3.32 4.99 -18.51
N PRO A 25 3.75 6.25 -18.75
CA PRO A 25 5.01 6.50 -19.49
C PRO A 25 6.31 6.25 -18.73
N ARG A 26 6.30 6.00 -17.40
CA ARG A 26 7.56 5.94 -16.62
C ARG A 26 7.82 4.67 -15.80
N ILE A 27 6.80 3.93 -15.39
CA ILE A 27 6.98 2.70 -14.56
C ILE A 27 7.11 1.45 -15.47
N SER A 28 6.70 1.57 -16.73
CA SER A 28 6.58 0.44 -17.67
C SER A 28 7.90 -0.18 -18.14
N TYR A 29 9.06 0.43 -17.84
CA TYR A 29 10.37 -0.11 -18.23
C TYR A 29 10.96 -1.07 -17.19
N CYS A 30 10.74 -0.82 -15.91
CA CYS A 30 11.33 -1.60 -14.82
C CYS A 30 10.84 -3.04 -14.74
N ILE A 31 9.61 -3.27 -15.15
CA ILE A 31 8.96 -4.57 -15.08
C ILE A 31 9.21 -5.38 -16.37
N ARG A 32 9.73 -4.76 -17.43
CA ARG A 32 9.76 -5.34 -18.78
C ARG A 32 10.98 -6.21 -19.08
N ASN A 33 12.05 -6.13 -18.29
CA ASN A 33 13.34 -6.75 -18.61
C ASN A 33 13.72 -7.97 -17.75
N SER A 34 12.81 -8.51 -16.92
CA SER A 34 13.03 -9.74 -16.17
C SER A 34 12.86 -10.99 -17.05
N ALA A 35 13.63 -11.08 -18.13
CA ALA A 35 13.80 -12.29 -18.93
C ALA A 35 15.26 -12.74 -18.79
N SER A 36 15.61 -13.26 -17.62
CA SER A 36 16.84 -14.00 -17.42
C SER A 36 16.48 -15.38 -16.86
N SER A 37 17.02 -16.38 -17.54
CA SER A 37 16.79 -17.81 -17.40
C SER A 37 17.26 -18.34 -16.05
N HIS A 38 16.29 -18.67 -15.16
CA HIS A 38 16.24 -19.80 -14.24
C HIS A 38 15.46 -19.43 -12.95
N ALA A 39 14.69 -20.41 -12.46
CA ALA A 39 14.08 -20.51 -11.13
C ALA A 39 12.77 -19.73 -10.85
N THR A 40 11.78 -20.51 -10.38
CA THR A 40 10.58 -20.13 -9.63
C THR A 40 9.89 -18.84 -10.04
N GLN A 41 8.83 -18.99 -10.83
CA GLN A 41 7.89 -17.94 -11.19
C GLN A 41 7.24 -17.36 -9.93
N ALA A 42 7.93 -16.41 -9.28
CA ALA A 42 7.39 -15.63 -8.18
C ALA A 42 6.16 -14.88 -8.71
N GLN A 43 4.99 -15.28 -8.25
CA GLN A 43 3.74 -14.61 -8.60
C GLN A 43 3.78 -13.21 -8.00
N ILE A 44 4.09 -12.22 -8.82
CA ILE A 44 4.00 -10.82 -8.41
C ILE A 44 2.51 -10.48 -8.30
N HIS A 45 1.99 -10.45 -7.08
CA HIS A 45 0.66 -9.93 -6.82
C HIS A 45 0.69 -8.41 -7.02
N ARG A 46 -0.14 -7.92 -7.95
CA ARG A 46 -0.30 -6.50 -8.23
C ARG A 46 -1.72 -6.08 -7.94
N LEU A 47 -1.85 -4.99 -7.22
CA LEU A 47 -3.14 -4.41 -6.87
C LEU A 47 -3.13 -2.93 -7.25
N GLU A 48 -4.13 -2.51 -8.02
CA GLU A 48 -4.40 -1.10 -8.23
C GLU A 48 -5.43 -0.65 -7.19
N VAL A 49 -5.02 0.34 -6.40
CA VAL A 49 -5.82 0.87 -5.29
C VAL A 49 -6.07 2.34 -5.55
N VAL A 50 -7.35 2.71 -5.61
CA VAL A 50 -7.79 4.10 -5.55
C VAL A 50 -8.27 4.35 -4.13
N GLU A 51 -7.67 5.33 -3.45
CA GLU A 51 -8.00 5.65 -2.07
C GLU A 51 -8.37 7.13 -1.89
N ARG A 52 -9.37 7.37 -1.04
CA ARG A 52 -9.71 8.70 -0.54
C ARG A 52 -9.57 8.76 0.98
N LYS A 53 -8.81 9.74 1.47
CA LYS A 53 -8.62 10.01 2.90
C LYS A 53 -9.63 11.04 3.40
N PHE A 54 -10.15 10.84 4.61
CA PHE A 54 -11.01 11.82 5.29
C PHE A 54 -10.47 12.14 6.68
N LEU A 55 -10.77 13.35 7.15
CA LEU A 55 -10.63 13.68 8.56
C LEU A 55 -11.64 12.86 9.36
N VAL A 56 -11.16 12.21 10.40
CA VAL A 56 -12.03 11.38 11.24
C VAL A 56 -12.69 12.26 12.29
N THR A 57 -14.03 12.26 12.27
CA THR A 57 -14.84 12.87 13.32
C THR A 57 -15.59 11.76 14.07
N PRO A 58 -15.84 11.93 15.38
CA PRO A 58 -16.66 10.97 16.13
C PRO A 58 -18.01 10.70 15.47
N ALA A 59 -18.65 11.73 14.91
CA ALA A 59 -19.92 11.60 14.19
C ALA A 59 -19.81 10.71 12.94
N ALA A 60 -18.74 10.85 12.15
CA ALA A 60 -18.52 10.01 10.97
C ALA A 60 -18.27 8.54 11.35
N VAL A 61 -17.50 8.29 12.42
CA VAL A 61 -17.26 6.93 12.92
C VAL A 61 -18.54 6.31 13.47
N SER A 62 -19.33 7.04 14.25
CA SER A 62 -20.63 6.57 14.75
C SER A 62 -21.58 6.27 13.59
N SER A 63 -21.61 7.11 12.56
CA SER A 63 -22.43 6.88 11.36
C SER A 63 -21.97 5.66 10.59
N LEU A 64 -20.65 5.44 10.46
CA LEU A 64 -20.10 4.25 9.81
C LEU A 64 -20.39 2.97 10.60
N ARG A 65 -20.39 3.02 11.94
CA ARG A 65 -20.71 1.87 12.80
C ARG A 65 -22.22 1.58 12.87
N TYR A 66 -23.05 2.56 12.57
CA TYR A 66 -24.50 2.42 12.59
C TYR A 66 -24.99 1.61 11.37
N ASN A 67 -25.63 0.47 11.65
CA ASN A 67 -26.20 -0.43 10.64
C ASN A 67 -27.74 -0.44 10.68
N GLY A 68 -28.36 0.69 10.98
CA GLY A 68 -29.82 0.80 11.00
C GLY A 68 -30.42 1.05 9.61
N GLU A 69 -31.73 0.83 9.50
CA GLU A 69 -32.50 1.17 8.30
C GLU A 69 -32.38 2.67 8.00
N GLY A 70 -31.93 3.02 6.79
CA GLY A 70 -31.80 4.42 6.33
C GLY A 70 -30.38 4.89 6.00
N SER A 71 -29.35 4.02 6.03
CA SER A 71 -27.95 4.41 5.75
C SER A 71 -27.65 4.82 4.29
N GLY A 72 -28.64 4.81 3.39
CA GLY A 72 -28.47 5.11 1.96
C GLY A 72 -27.65 4.05 1.19
N PHE A 73 -26.96 3.16 1.89
CA PHE A 73 -26.24 2.02 1.34
C PHE A 73 -27.17 0.81 1.20
N THR A 74 -26.93 0.04 0.16
CA THR A 74 -27.64 -1.21 -0.14
C THR A 74 -27.14 -2.37 0.74
N SER A 75 -25.84 -2.37 1.08
CA SER A 75 -25.30 -3.33 2.05
C SER A 75 -24.18 -2.75 2.89
N HIS A 76 -24.10 -3.21 4.13
CA HIS A 76 -23.12 -2.81 5.12
C HIS A 76 -22.72 -4.03 5.94
N GLY A 77 -21.42 -4.32 5.99
CA GLY A 77 -20.91 -5.46 6.73
C GLY A 77 -19.55 -5.17 7.35
N SER A 78 -19.39 -5.47 8.64
CA SER A 78 -18.08 -5.46 9.30
C SER A 78 -17.19 -6.57 8.72
N LEU A 79 -15.94 -6.23 8.45
CA LEU A 79 -14.87 -7.16 8.10
C LEU A 79 -13.98 -7.49 9.31
N GLY A 80 -14.34 -7.01 10.49
CA GLY A 80 -13.61 -7.19 11.74
C GLY A 80 -12.46 -6.20 11.93
N ASN A 81 -11.67 -6.48 12.97
CA ASN A 81 -10.56 -5.65 13.40
C ASN A 81 -9.24 -6.36 13.08
N GLN A 82 -8.22 -5.59 12.71
CA GLN A 82 -6.90 -6.10 12.42
C GLN A 82 -5.83 -5.17 13.01
N THR A 83 -4.80 -5.76 13.61
CA THR A 83 -3.59 -5.03 13.99
C THR A 83 -2.49 -5.31 12.98
N THR A 84 -1.83 -4.26 12.51
CA THR A 84 -0.68 -4.35 11.60
C THR A 84 0.52 -3.62 12.16
N HIS A 85 1.69 -4.27 12.08
CA HIS A 85 2.98 -3.72 12.42
C HIS A 85 3.72 -3.40 11.13
N ASP A 86 3.90 -2.12 10.83
CA ASP A 86 4.56 -1.64 9.62
C ASP A 86 5.89 -0.96 9.99
N THR A 87 7.00 -1.44 9.44
CA THR A 87 8.27 -0.69 9.42
C THR A 87 8.51 -0.18 8.02
N TYR A 88 8.62 1.14 7.84
CA TYR A 88 8.93 1.77 6.57
C TYR A 88 10.43 1.94 6.40
N TYR A 89 10.88 1.76 5.16
CA TYR A 89 12.28 1.81 4.77
C TYR A 89 12.46 2.80 3.64
N ASP A 90 13.52 3.58 3.72
CA ASP A 90 13.88 4.57 2.70
C ASP A 90 15.41 4.71 2.62
N LYS A 91 15.89 5.49 1.64
CA LYS A 91 17.28 5.90 1.53
C LYS A 91 17.31 7.44 1.46
N ASN A 92 17.46 8.08 2.60
CA ASN A 92 17.60 9.55 2.71
C ASN A 92 16.50 10.35 2.00
N GLY A 93 15.24 9.89 2.03
CA GLY A 93 14.08 10.49 1.36
C GLY A 93 13.98 10.20 -0.14
N LEU A 94 14.89 9.42 -0.74
CA LEU A 94 14.95 9.22 -2.19
C LEU A 94 13.80 8.38 -2.75
N LEU A 95 13.30 7.37 -2.03
CA LEU A 95 12.17 6.59 -2.52
C LEU A 95 10.86 7.38 -2.30
N PHE A 96 10.70 7.98 -1.12
CA PHE A 96 9.53 8.80 -0.80
C PHE A 96 9.35 9.98 -1.74
N SER A 97 10.43 10.68 -2.11
CA SER A 97 10.38 11.79 -3.08
C SER A 97 9.96 11.33 -4.49
N LYS A 98 10.13 10.04 -4.82
CA LYS A 98 9.64 9.40 -6.05
C LYS A 98 8.24 8.80 -5.90
N GLY A 99 7.61 8.91 -4.73
CA GLY A 99 6.31 8.30 -4.44
C GLY A 99 6.38 6.77 -4.31
N VAL A 100 7.54 6.22 -3.94
CA VAL A 100 7.74 4.79 -3.67
C VAL A 100 7.87 4.59 -2.17
N TYR A 101 6.99 3.78 -1.60
CA TYR A 101 6.96 3.51 -0.17
C TYR A 101 7.22 2.02 0.05
N VAL A 102 8.39 1.68 0.58
CA VAL A 102 8.74 0.29 0.93
C VAL A 102 8.45 0.07 2.40
N ARG A 103 7.77 -1.02 2.73
CA ARG A 103 7.47 -1.39 4.11
C ARG A 103 7.59 -2.89 4.34
N ARG A 104 7.90 -3.24 5.59
CA ARG A 104 7.73 -4.58 6.12
C ARG A 104 6.48 -4.59 6.99
N ARG A 105 5.40 -5.20 6.50
CA ARG A 105 4.12 -5.34 7.18
C ARG A 105 3.99 -6.74 7.76
N ASN A 106 3.84 -6.84 9.08
CA ASN A 106 3.71 -8.14 9.78
C ASN A 106 4.79 -9.15 9.35
N GLY A 107 6.01 -8.68 9.10
CA GLY A 107 7.13 -9.50 8.65
C GLY A 107 7.27 -9.66 7.13
N HIS A 108 6.26 -9.31 6.34
CA HIS A 108 6.25 -9.44 4.88
C HIS A 108 6.62 -8.14 4.17
N TRP A 109 7.34 -8.25 3.05
CA TRP A 109 7.75 -7.10 2.26
C TRP A 109 6.66 -6.66 1.29
N GLU A 110 6.37 -5.36 1.30
CA GLU A 110 5.46 -4.70 0.38
C GLU A 110 6.10 -3.41 -0.16
N ALA A 111 5.80 -3.05 -1.40
CA ALA A 111 6.06 -1.72 -1.94
C ALA A 111 4.78 -1.12 -2.52
N LYS A 112 4.55 0.14 -2.18
CA LYS A 112 3.44 0.95 -2.67
C LYS A 112 4.01 2.06 -3.57
N ILE A 113 3.63 2.05 -4.84
CA ILE A 113 4.12 2.98 -5.85
C ILE A 113 2.98 3.91 -6.24
N ARG A 114 3.17 5.22 -6.09
CA ARG A 114 2.18 6.22 -6.48
C ARG A 114 2.01 6.22 -8.00
N ALA A 115 0.78 6.02 -8.46
CA ALA A 115 0.40 6.11 -9.87
C ALA A 115 -0.18 7.49 -10.22
N GLY A 116 -0.84 8.15 -9.26
CA GLY A 116 -1.40 9.48 -9.46
C GLY A 116 -2.12 10.07 -8.24
N GLY A 117 -2.73 11.23 -8.44
CA GLY A 117 -3.53 11.94 -7.45
C GLY A 117 -2.74 12.83 -6.48
N ASN A 118 -3.40 13.27 -5.42
CA ASN A 118 -2.89 14.13 -4.34
C ASN A 118 -3.00 13.41 -2.98
N PHE A 119 -2.84 14.13 -1.87
CA PHE A 119 -2.87 13.53 -0.52
C PHE A 119 -4.27 12.98 -0.17
N ILE A 120 -5.33 13.65 -0.63
CA ILE A 120 -6.71 13.28 -0.32
C ILE A 120 -7.16 12.15 -1.24
N ASN A 121 -6.99 12.29 -2.55
CA ASN A 121 -7.37 11.29 -3.55
C ASN A 121 -6.11 10.77 -4.20
N SER A 122 -5.80 9.50 -4.05
CA SER A 122 -4.56 8.94 -4.56
C SER A 122 -4.80 7.58 -5.21
N SER A 123 -3.98 7.27 -6.21
CA SER A 123 -3.93 5.96 -6.81
C SER A 123 -2.54 5.36 -6.66
N PHE A 124 -2.50 4.06 -6.38
CA PHE A 124 -1.27 3.33 -6.15
C PHE A 124 -1.29 1.97 -6.81
N MET A 125 -0.11 1.53 -7.22
CA MET A 125 0.18 0.13 -7.46
C MET A 125 0.84 -0.43 -6.20
N GLU A 126 0.28 -1.50 -5.64
CA GLU A 126 0.88 -2.25 -4.53
C GLU A 126 1.46 -3.56 -5.07
N VAL A 127 2.67 -3.89 -4.63
CA VAL A 127 3.36 -5.15 -4.89
C VAL A 127 3.83 -5.76 -3.57
N ASP A 128 3.79 -7.08 -3.49
CA ASP A 128 4.31 -7.85 -2.36
C ASP A 128 5.36 -8.86 -2.78
N GLY A 129 6.13 -9.34 -1.80
CA GLY A 129 7.18 -10.34 -1.99
C GLY A 129 8.58 -9.72 -2.05
N ASN A 130 9.56 -10.43 -1.46
CA ASN A 130 10.92 -9.93 -1.30
C ASN A 130 11.58 -9.56 -2.64
N ASP A 131 11.51 -10.46 -3.62
CA ASP A 131 12.16 -10.25 -4.92
C ASP A 131 11.50 -9.13 -5.72
N ALA A 132 10.16 -9.08 -5.74
CA ALA A 132 9.43 -8.01 -6.43
C ALA A 132 9.75 -6.64 -5.82
N VAL A 133 9.85 -6.54 -4.50
CA VAL A 133 10.20 -5.30 -3.81
C VAL A 133 11.66 -4.91 -4.09
N LYS A 134 12.60 -5.86 -4.10
CA LYS A 134 14.00 -5.61 -4.48
C LYS A 134 14.11 -5.00 -5.87
N GLU A 135 13.39 -5.55 -6.85
CA GLU A 135 13.39 -5.03 -8.22
C GLU A 135 12.86 -3.59 -8.28
N ILE A 136 11.79 -3.28 -7.54
CA ILE A 136 11.28 -1.89 -7.43
C ILE A 136 12.34 -0.96 -6.85
N ILE A 137 13.08 -1.39 -5.82
CA ILE A 137 14.13 -0.56 -5.21
C ILE A 137 15.28 -0.33 -6.19
N LYS A 138 15.81 -1.38 -6.82
CA LYS A 138 16.90 -1.29 -7.81
C LYS A 138 16.55 -0.32 -8.94
N CYS A 139 15.32 -0.39 -9.42
CA CYS A 139 14.85 0.48 -10.47
C CYS A 139 14.75 1.97 -10.09
N ASN A 140 14.61 2.26 -8.79
CA ASN A 140 14.50 3.62 -8.28
C ASN A 140 15.80 4.16 -7.69
N LEU A 141 16.82 3.32 -7.46
CA LEU A 141 18.11 3.71 -6.91
C LEU A 141 19.24 3.36 -7.88
N ILE A 142 19.80 4.38 -8.53
CA ILE A 142 20.86 4.28 -9.56
C ILE A 142 22.12 3.52 -9.08
N HIS A 143 22.34 3.46 -7.76
CA HIS A 143 23.50 2.80 -7.13
C HIS A 143 23.10 1.78 -6.06
N ALA A 144 21.90 1.20 -6.15
CA ALA A 144 21.66 -0.04 -5.43
C ALA A 144 22.58 -1.11 -6.05
N ARG A 145 23.73 -1.36 -5.41
CA ARG A 145 24.60 -2.50 -5.75
C ARG A 145 23.77 -3.79 -5.73
N ASP A 146 24.30 -4.88 -6.29
CA ASP A 146 23.75 -6.22 -6.09
C ASP A 146 23.88 -6.63 -4.62
N SER A 147 23.03 -6.03 -3.81
CA SER A 147 22.84 -6.33 -2.41
C SER A 147 21.92 -7.53 -2.30
N HIS A 148 22.19 -8.36 -1.29
CA HIS A 148 21.50 -9.63 -1.12
C HIS A 148 20.16 -9.45 -0.38
N SER A 149 19.94 -8.31 0.29
CA SER A 149 18.77 -8.06 1.13
C SER A 149 18.25 -6.61 1.01
N ILE A 150 16.97 -6.39 1.34
CA ILE A 150 16.38 -5.04 1.31
C ILE A 150 16.98 -4.18 2.43
N GLU A 151 17.27 -4.81 3.55
CA GLU A 151 17.83 -4.22 4.76
C GLU A 151 19.26 -3.68 4.58
N GLU A 152 20.01 -4.19 3.60
CA GLU A 152 21.31 -3.62 3.19
C GLU A 152 21.15 -2.43 2.22
N MET A 153 20.05 -2.37 1.48
CA MET A 153 19.81 -1.33 0.47
C MET A 153 19.21 -0.06 1.08
N LEU A 154 18.42 -0.21 2.15
CA LEU A 154 17.58 0.81 2.77
C LEU A 154 17.72 0.83 4.28
N GLU A 155 17.41 1.96 4.89
CA GLU A 155 17.39 2.13 6.34
C GLU A 155 15.94 2.24 6.85
N PRO A 156 15.62 1.67 8.02
CA PRO A 156 14.32 1.85 8.63
C PRO A 156 14.14 3.31 9.05
N CYS A 157 13.08 3.97 8.57
CA CYS A 157 12.84 5.38 8.83
C CYS A 157 11.68 5.65 9.79
N ALA A 158 10.71 4.74 9.85
CA ALA A 158 9.56 4.85 10.75
C ALA A 158 8.98 3.48 11.07
N ALA A 159 8.44 3.32 12.27
CA ALA A 159 7.67 2.15 12.68
C ALA A 159 6.29 2.57 13.18
N PHE A 160 5.28 1.82 12.76
CA PHE A 160 3.88 2.08 13.09
C PHE A 160 3.21 0.80 13.56
N VAL A 161 2.36 0.95 14.57
CA VAL A 161 1.31 -0.02 14.87
C VAL A 161 0.00 0.63 14.44
N THR A 162 -0.78 -0.06 13.63
CA THR A 162 -2.10 0.39 13.22
C THR A 162 -3.14 -0.63 13.64
N GLU A 163 -4.12 -0.18 14.41
CA GLU A 163 -5.36 -0.91 14.61
C GLU A 163 -6.36 -0.42 13.57
N ARG A 164 -6.91 -1.36 12.80
CA ARG A 164 -7.84 -1.08 11.71
C ARG A 164 -9.15 -1.77 11.98
N GLU A 165 -10.23 -1.00 11.98
CA GLU A 165 -11.59 -1.51 11.82
C GLU A 165 -11.97 -1.39 10.34
N SER A 166 -12.53 -2.44 9.76
CA SER A 166 -12.87 -2.47 8.33
C SER A 166 -14.33 -2.80 8.08
N TRP A 167 -14.91 -2.18 7.05
CA TRP A 167 -16.27 -2.45 6.56
C TRP A 167 -16.28 -2.64 5.04
N ARG A 168 -17.18 -3.49 4.57
CA ARG A 168 -17.57 -3.61 3.17
C ARG A 168 -18.90 -2.90 2.96
N ILE A 169 -18.92 -1.93 2.05
CA ILE A 169 -20.11 -1.14 1.72
C ILE A 169 -20.53 -1.45 0.27
N ASP A 170 -21.82 -1.74 0.08
CA ASP A 170 -22.44 -2.12 -1.20
C ASP A 170 -21.75 -3.28 -1.93
N GLY A 171 -21.06 -4.15 -1.19
CA GLY A 171 -20.25 -5.22 -1.77
C GLY A 171 -19.09 -4.73 -2.66
N ARG A 172 -18.82 -3.41 -2.73
CA ARG A 172 -17.87 -2.79 -3.67
C ARG A 172 -16.73 -2.09 -2.95
N PHE A 173 -17.06 -1.22 -2.00
CA PHE A 173 -16.09 -0.35 -1.37
C PHE A 173 -15.61 -0.91 -0.04
N ARG A 174 -14.33 -0.74 0.25
CA ARG A 174 -13.77 -1.02 1.58
C ARG A 174 -13.57 0.30 2.30
N VAL A 175 -14.11 0.40 3.51
CA VAL A 175 -13.89 1.54 4.40
C VAL A 175 -13.06 1.07 5.58
N ASP A 176 -11.94 1.72 5.84
CA ASP A 176 -11.06 1.42 6.96
C ASP A 176 -11.01 2.62 7.90
N VAL A 177 -11.20 2.39 9.20
CA VAL A 177 -10.88 3.36 10.26
C VAL A 177 -9.58 2.88 10.91
N ASP A 178 -8.52 3.65 10.69
CA ASP A 178 -7.19 3.36 11.22
C ASP A 178 -6.94 4.20 12.47
N THR A 179 -6.48 3.58 13.54
CA THR A 179 -5.86 4.24 14.69
C THR A 179 -4.37 3.88 14.67
N THR A 180 -3.50 4.87 14.50
CA THR A 180 -2.06 4.64 14.32
C THR A 180 -1.22 5.19 15.47
N TRP A 181 -0.37 4.34 16.04
CA TRP A 181 0.69 4.72 16.98
C TRP A 181 2.03 4.72 16.25
N THR A 182 2.72 5.85 16.31
CA THR A 182 3.97 6.05 15.57
C THR A 182 5.16 6.05 16.52
N ARG A 183 6.24 5.38 16.11
CA ARG A 183 7.59 5.57 16.61
C ARG A 183 8.47 5.99 15.43
N PHE A 184 8.86 7.26 15.39
CA PHE A 184 9.84 7.73 14.42
C PHE A 184 11.21 7.14 14.75
N LEU A 185 11.92 6.64 13.73
CA LEU A 185 13.21 5.97 13.89
C LEU A 185 14.37 6.76 13.28
N CYS A 186 14.10 7.68 12.34
CA CYS A 186 15.10 8.65 11.90
C CYS A 186 15.45 9.65 13.01
N LYS A 187 16.75 9.86 13.21
CA LYS A 187 17.32 10.99 13.96
C LYS A 187 17.58 12.17 13.03
#